data_AF-A0A078BDB5-F1
#
_entry.id   AF-A0A078BDB5-F1
#
_cell.length_a   1.000
_cell.length_b   1.000
_cell.length_c   1.000
_cell.angle_alpha   90.00
_cell.angle_beta   90.00
_cell.angle_gamma   90.00
#
_symmetry.space_group_name_H-M   'P 1'
#
loop_
_entity.id
_entity.type
_entity.pdbx_description
1 polymer ?
#
loop_
_entity_poly.entity_id
_entity_poly.type
_entity_poly.pdbx_seq_one_letter_code
_entity_poly.pdbx_strand_id
1 'polypeptide(L)'
;MQTTSQIAKQLTRQRSLLQQASRSFSQQTFLGSINPDRNHNLRVMATPEWPVPYYQRAFRHPVSVEKRVGSFEAVVSPLHDFHAVLAKEILKSSGKGYVVEAIENHYDLATYKTEFKDCTQYCRAYIEDLAEALGVAHEQNSRILNEHDLSECLN
;
A
#
# COMPACT_ATOMS: atom_id res chain seq x y z
N MET A 1 24.37 -57.30 -29.87
CA MET A 1 25.36 -56.41 -29.22
C MET A 1 25.67 -55.26 -30.17
N GLN A 2 25.13 -54.07 -29.92
CA GLN A 2 25.45 -52.89 -30.73
C GLN A 2 26.88 -52.42 -30.40
N THR A 3 27.67 -52.11 -31.41
CA THR A 3 29.08 -51.72 -31.22
C THR A 3 29.15 -50.32 -30.60
N THR A 4 30.13 -50.10 -29.72
CA THR A 4 30.34 -48.85 -28.96
C THR A 4 30.37 -47.59 -29.83
N SER A 5 30.79 -47.73 -31.09
CA SER A 5 30.77 -46.69 -32.13
C SER A 5 29.35 -46.23 -32.53
N GLN A 6 28.37 -47.15 -32.57
CA GLN A 6 26.99 -46.83 -32.92
C GLN A 6 26.28 -46.08 -31.79
N ILE A 7 26.57 -46.45 -30.53
CA ILE A 7 26.05 -45.78 -29.33
C ILE A 7 26.60 -44.35 -29.24
N ALA A 8 27.90 -44.16 -29.51
CA ALA A 8 28.51 -42.84 -29.54
C ALA A 8 27.92 -41.92 -30.63
N LYS A 9 27.65 -42.44 -31.83
CA LYS A 9 27.01 -41.67 -32.91
C LYS A 9 25.56 -41.28 -32.56
N GLN A 10 24.80 -42.18 -31.92
CA GLN A 10 23.44 -41.87 -31.46
C GLN A 10 23.42 -40.81 -30.35
N LEU A 11 24.30 -40.91 -29.35
CA LEU A 11 24.39 -39.92 -28.27
C LEU A 11 24.82 -38.55 -28.77
N THR A 12 25.74 -38.49 -29.73
CA THR A 12 26.17 -37.22 -30.34
C THR A 12 25.02 -36.58 -31.14
N ARG A 13 24.23 -37.39 -31.86
CA ARG A 13 23.05 -36.91 -32.60
C ARG A 13 21.94 -36.42 -31.66
N GLN A 14 21.69 -37.13 -30.56
CA GLN A 14 20.73 -36.71 -29.53
C GLN A 14 21.16 -35.44 -28.79
N ARG A 15 22.46 -35.28 -28.48
CA ARG A 15 23.00 -34.03 -27.92
C ARG A 15 22.87 -32.86 -28.90
N SER A 16 23.11 -33.07 -30.19
CA SER A 16 22.94 -32.02 -31.21
C SER A 16 21.48 -31.55 -31.37
N LEU A 17 20.52 -32.47 -31.25
CA LEU A 17 19.08 -32.16 -31.31
C LEU A 17 18.60 -31.41 -30.06
N LEU A 18 19.04 -31.83 -28.87
CA LEU A 18 18.74 -31.13 -27.62
C LEU A 18 19.38 -29.74 -27.55
N GLN A 19 20.58 -29.58 -28.13
CA GLN A 19 21.28 -28.29 -28.20
C GLN A 19 20.69 -27.35 -29.26
N GLN A 20 20.04 -27.88 -30.31
CA GLN A 20 19.21 -27.11 -31.24
C GLN A 20 17.87 -26.69 -30.62
N ALA A 21 17.25 -27.56 -29.81
CA ALA A 21 16.02 -27.23 -29.09
C ALA A 21 16.21 -26.13 -28.03
N SER A 22 17.33 -26.16 -27.29
CA SER A 22 17.63 -25.12 -26.27
C SER A 22 18.03 -23.76 -26.88
N ARG A 23 18.52 -23.75 -28.12
CA ARG A 23 18.81 -22.52 -28.89
C ARG A 23 17.62 -21.98 -29.68
N SER A 24 16.47 -22.67 -29.63
CA SER A 24 15.25 -22.26 -30.32
C SER A 24 14.34 -21.36 -29.47
N PHE A 25 14.91 -20.60 -28.52
CA PHE A 25 14.31 -19.32 -28.15
C PHE A 25 14.53 -18.38 -29.34
N SER A 26 13.55 -18.36 -30.24
CA SER A 26 13.67 -17.84 -31.60
C SER A 26 13.98 -16.34 -31.63
N GLN A 27 15.25 -15.97 -31.70
CA GLN A 27 15.70 -14.62 -32.01
C GLN A 27 15.54 -14.33 -33.52
N GLN A 28 14.29 -14.22 -33.98
CA GLN A 28 13.93 -13.64 -35.28
C GLN A 28 12.82 -12.61 -35.08
N THR A 29 13.11 -11.57 -34.30
CA THR A 29 12.11 -10.61 -33.82
C THR A 29 11.67 -9.63 -34.92
N PHE A 30 12.54 -9.26 -35.85
CA PHE A 30 12.22 -8.26 -36.89
C PHE A 30 11.61 -8.89 -38.16
N LEU A 31 12.26 -9.88 -38.76
CA LEU A 31 11.76 -10.60 -39.95
C LEU A 31 10.56 -11.51 -39.67
N GLY A 32 10.35 -11.92 -38.41
CA GLY A 32 9.22 -12.75 -37.99
C GLY A 32 7.91 -11.98 -37.76
N SER A 33 7.95 -10.65 -37.70
CA SER A 33 6.79 -9.77 -37.45
C SER A 33 5.88 -9.57 -38.66
N ILE A 34 6.35 -9.92 -39.86
CA ILE A 34 5.64 -9.75 -41.13
C ILE A 34 4.78 -10.99 -41.48
N ASN A 35 4.96 -12.11 -40.77
CA ASN A 35 4.22 -13.34 -41.02
C ASN A 35 2.96 -13.43 -40.12
N PRO A 36 1.73 -13.35 -40.69
CA PRO A 36 0.49 -13.39 -39.91
C PRO A 36 0.30 -14.70 -39.14
N ASP A 37 0.89 -15.80 -39.61
CA ASP A 37 0.74 -17.12 -38.98
C ASP A 37 1.45 -17.22 -37.62
N ARG A 38 2.51 -16.42 -37.40
CA ARG A 38 3.23 -16.39 -36.11
C ARG A 38 2.56 -15.55 -35.01
N ASN A 39 1.66 -14.64 -35.37
CA ASN A 39 0.93 -13.82 -34.38
C ASN A 39 -0.04 -14.64 -33.52
N HIS A 40 -0.46 -15.82 -34.01
CA HIS A 40 -1.29 -16.77 -33.25
C HIS A 40 -0.61 -17.25 -31.95
N ASN A 41 0.73 -17.24 -31.89
CA ASN A 41 1.49 -17.72 -30.73
C ASN A 41 1.60 -16.69 -29.60
N LEU A 42 1.15 -15.45 -29.81
CA LEU A 42 1.21 -14.40 -28.79
C LEU A 42 0.02 -14.44 -27.84
N ARG A 43 -1.05 -15.15 -28.21
CA ARG A 43 -2.29 -15.21 -27.44
C ARG A 43 -2.19 -16.29 -26.37
N VAL A 44 -2.33 -15.88 -25.11
CA VAL A 44 -2.52 -16.79 -23.97
C VAL A 44 -3.91 -16.54 -23.38
N MET A 45 -4.71 -17.61 -23.28
CA MET A 45 -6.07 -17.54 -22.74
C MET A 45 -6.07 -17.95 -21.26
N ALA A 46 -6.81 -17.20 -20.43
CA ALA A 46 -7.06 -17.57 -19.04
C ALA A 46 -8.22 -18.57 -18.88
N THR A 47 -9.04 -18.75 -19.92
CA THR A 47 -10.24 -19.61 -19.92
C THR A 47 -10.14 -20.69 -21.02
N PRO A 48 -10.69 -21.90 -20.78
CA PRO A 48 -10.64 -23.01 -21.73
C PRO A 48 -11.76 -22.91 -22.77
N GLU A 49 -11.76 -21.89 -23.62
CA GLU A 49 -12.76 -21.67 -24.68
C GLU A 49 -12.20 -22.03 -26.07
N TRP A 50 -13.02 -22.65 -26.93
CA TRP A 50 -12.65 -23.01 -28.30
C TRP A 50 -13.81 -22.70 -29.27
N PRO A 51 -13.55 -22.07 -30.44
CA PRO A 51 -12.26 -21.62 -30.96
C PRO A 51 -11.73 -20.36 -30.27
N VAL A 52 -10.40 -20.21 -30.23
CA VAL A 52 -9.72 -19.08 -29.57
C VAL A 52 -9.58 -17.88 -30.53
N PRO A 53 -9.96 -16.65 -30.11
CA PRO A 53 -9.65 -15.45 -30.87
C PRO A 53 -8.14 -15.24 -31.01
N TYR A 54 -7.64 -15.14 -32.24
CA TYR A 54 -6.21 -15.03 -32.54
C TYR A 54 -5.61 -13.64 -32.25
N TYR A 55 -6.43 -12.60 -32.20
CA TYR A 55 -5.98 -11.22 -32.00
C TYR A 55 -5.65 -10.93 -30.52
N GLN A 56 -4.40 -10.58 -30.24
CA GLN A 56 -3.95 -10.10 -28.93
C GLN A 56 -4.02 -8.56 -28.87
N ARG A 57 -4.74 -8.02 -27.88
CA ARG A 57 -4.83 -6.56 -27.69
C ARG A 57 -3.51 -6.00 -27.18
N ALA A 58 -2.87 -5.11 -27.96
CA ALA A 58 -1.68 -4.38 -27.55
C ALA A 58 -2.00 -3.18 -26.65
N PHE A 59 -3.12 -2.49 -26.94
CA PHE A 59 -3.53 -1.29 -26.21
C PHE A 59 -4.95 -1.43 -25.69
N ARG A 60 -5.22 -0.71 -24.60
CA ARG A 60 -6.58 -0.53 -24.10
C ARG A 60 -7.28 0.51 -24.97
N HIS A 61 -8.59 0.36 -25.14
CA HIS A 61 -9.40 1.44 -25.70
C HIS A 61 -9.26 2.68 -24.81
N PRO A 62 -9.22 3.91 -25.37
CA PRO A 62 -9.13 5.11 -24.55
C PRO A 62 -10.23 5.10 -23.49
N VAL A 63 -9.83 5.38 -22.25
CA VAL A 63 -10.73 5.47 -21.10
C VAL A 63 -11.73 6.59 -21.37
N SER A 64 -13.01 6.37 -21.05
CA SER A 64 -14.00 7.44 -21.16
C SER A 64 -13.61 8.60 -20.25
N VAL A 65 -13.44 9.78 -20.83
CA VAL A 65 -12.96 10.99 -20.12
C VAL A 65 -13.94 11.45 -19.04
N GLU A 66 -15.19 10.98 -19.10
CA GLU A 66 -16.26 11.32 -18.16
C GLU A 66 -16.06 10.74 -16.75
N LYS A 67 -15.37 9.59 -16.61
CA LYS A 67 -15.08 9.03 -15.28
C LYS A 67 -13.79 9.61 -14.75
N ARG A 68 -13.90 10.63 -13.88
CA ARG A 68 -12.80 11.11 -13.04
C ARG A 68 -12.37 10.02 -12.06
N VAL A 69 -11.51 9.11 -12.51
CA VAL A 69 -10.58 8.42 -11.62
C VAL A 69 -9.53 9.47 -11.27
N GLY A 70 -9.32 9.77 -9.98
CA GLY A 70 -8.45 10.86 -9.53
C GLY A 70 -7.07 10.87 -10.22
N SER A 71 -6.43 12.04 -10.28
CA SER A 71 -5.10 12.16 -10.89
C SER A 71 -4.05 11.44 -10.04
N PHE A 72 -3.21 10.64 -10.70
CA PHE A 72 -2.05 10.01 -10.05
C PHE A 72 -0.95 11.01 -9.69
N GLU A 73 -1.00 12.23 -10.23
CA GLU A 73 -0.02 13.29 -9.94
C GLU A 73 -0.02 13.65 -8.45
N ALA A 74 -1.16 13.50 -7.77
CA ALA A 74 -1.29 13.76 -6.33
C ALA A 74 -0.52 12.75 -5.45
N VAL A 75 -0.10 11.59 -5.98
CA VAL A 75 0.61 10.57 -5.19
C VAL A 75 2.04 11.00 -4.87
N VAL A 76 2.68 11.79 -5.74
CA VAL A 76 4.09 12.18 -5.62
C VAL A 76 4.23 13.65 -5.21
N SER A 77 3.13 14.39 -5.10
CA SER A 77 3.19 15.81 -4.75
C SER A 77 3.74 16.02 -3.33
N PRO A 78 4.78 16.85 -3.15
CA PRO A 78 5.31 17.13 -1.83
C PRO A 78 4.30 17.94 -0.98
N LEU A 79 4.52 17.96 0.33
CA LEU A 79 3.61 18.65 1.26
C LEU A 79 3.69 20.18 1.08
N HIS A 80 2.66 20.75 0.47
CA HIS A 80 2.46 22.19 0.31
C HIS A 80 1.52 22.80 1.37
N ASP A 81 1.62 24.12 1.57
CA ASP A 81 0.75 24.89 2.46
C ASP A 81 -0.73 24.81 2.08
N PHE A 82 -1.00 24.60 0.78
CA PHE A 82 -2.36 24.35 0.28
C PHE A 82 -3.05 23.20 1.00
N HIS A 83 -2.32 22.14 1.37
CA HIS A 83 -2.91 21.01 2.10
C HIS A 83 -3.36 21.40 3.51
N ALA A 84 -2.62 22.29 4.18
CA ALA A 84 -3.01 22.79 5.49
C ALA A 84 -4.27 23.67 5.41
N VAL A 85 -4.35 24.54 4.40
CA VAL A 85 -5.54 25.39 4.17
C VAL A 85 -6.77 24.53 3.85
N LEU A 86 -6.62 23.56 2.93
CA LEU A 86 -7.70 22.66 2.56
C LEU A 86 -8.17 21.83 3.77
N ALA A 87 -7.24 21.33 4.57
CA ALA A 87 -7.57 20.60 5.80
C ALA A 87 -8.36 21.47 6.78
N LYS A 88 -8.00 22.75 6.96
CA LYS A 88 -8.75 23.69 7.81
C LYS A 88 -10.19 23.87 7.31
N GLU A 89 -10.39 24.03 6.01
CA GLU A 89 -11.73 24.17 5.43
C GLU A 89 -12.58 22.89 5.58
N ILE A 90 -11.97 21.72 5.39
CA ILE A 90 -12.65 20.43 5.59
C ILE A 90 -13.01 20.22 7.07
N LEU A 91 -12.13 20.58 8.00
CA LEU A 91 -12.39 20.47 9.44
C LEU A 91 -13.49 21.43 9.89
N LYS A 92 -13.50 22.67 9.37
CA LYS A 92 -14.57 23.63 9.63
C LYS A 92 -15.90 23.16 9.07
N SER A 93 -15.94 22.67 7.83
CA SER A 93 -17.18 22.18 7.21
C SER A 93 -17.73 20.91 7.85
N SER A 94 -16.88 20.05 8.41
CA SER A 94 -17.28 18.85 9.16
C SER A 94 -17.68 19.11 10.62
N GLY A 95 -17.75 20.37 11.06
CA GLY A 95 -18.11 20.74 12.43
C GLY A 95 -16.99 20.54 13.46
N LYS A 96 -15.76 20.25 13.01
CA LYS A 96 -14.56 20.09 13.84
C LYS A 96 -13.72 21.36 13.88
N GLY A 97 -14.36 22.52 13.75
CA GLY A 97 -13.69 23.83 13.72
C GLY A 97 -12.90 24.15 14.99
N TYR A 98 -13.35 23.64 16.14
CA TYR A 98 -12.67 23.81 17.43
C TYR A 98 -11.23 23.29 17.43
N VAL A 99 -10.92 22.27 16.62
CA VAL A 99 -9.54 21.76 16.47
C VAL A 99 -8.66 22.80 15.78
N VAL A 100 -9.18 23.46 14.76
CA VAL A 100 -8.45 24.50 14.03
C VAL A 100 -8.17 25.69 14.94
N GLU A 101 -9.19 26.14 15.70
CA GLU A 101 -9.04 27.23 16.65
C GLU A 101 -8.06 26.89 17.77
N ALA A 102 -8.09 25.66 18.28
CA ALA A 102 -7.15 25.23 19.31
C ALA A 102 -5.70 25.27 18.81
N ILE A 103 -5.46 24.77 17.59
CA ILE A 103 -4.12 24.76 16.99
C ILE A 103 -3.64 26.19 16.70
N GLU A 104 -4.49 27.06 16.17
CA GLU A 104 -4.10 28.43 15.81
C GLU A 104 -3.86 29.34 17.02
N ASN A 105 -4.57 29.13 18.13
CA ASN A 105 -4.52 30.02 19.29
C ASN A 105 -3.67 29.50 20.46
N HIS A 106 -3.53 28.19 20.63
CA HIS A 106 -2.87 27.60 21.80
C HIS A 106 -1.53 26.94 21.50
N TYR A 107 -1.18 26.71 20.23
CA TYR A 107 0.11 26.12 19.86
C TYR A 107 1.01 27.17 19.20
N ASP A 108 2.23 27.30 19.71
CA ASP A 108 3.27 28.13 19.12
C ASP A 108 3.96 27.35 17.98
N LEU A 109 3.39 27.46 16.77
CA LEU A 109 3.90 26.79 15.58
C LEU A 109 4.49 27.79 14.59
N ALA A 110 5.77 27.62 14.27
CA ALA A 110 6.41 28.37 13.18
C ALA A 110 5.88 27.96 11.79
N THR A 111 5.33 26.74 11.64
CA THR A 111 4.81 26.23 10.37
C THR A 111 3.67 25.23 10.61
N TYR A 112 2.60 25.33 9.81
CA TYR A 112 1.44 24.42 9.88
C TYR A 112 1.65 23.07 9.17
N LYS A 113 2.84 22.83 8.60
CA LYS A 113 3.24 21.57 7.99
C LYS A 113 3.74 20.64 9.09
N THR A 114 2.81 19.97 9.73
CA THR A 114 3.11 19.06 10.84
C THR A 114 3.61 17.72 10.31
N GLU A 115 4.75 17.26 10.83
CA GLU A 115 5.29 15.92 10.60
C GLU A 115 5.58 15.26 11.96
N PHE A 116 5.28 13.97 12.09
CA PHE A 116 5.56 13.23 13.32
C PHE A 116 6.87 12.48 13.19
N LYS A 117 7.92 13.02 13.79
CA LYS A 117 9.26 12.39 13.82
C LYS A 117 9.44 11.44 14.99
N ASP A 118 8.79 11.75 16.10
CA ASP A 118 8.99 11.07 17.38
C ASP A 118 7.69 11.04 18.18
N CYS A 119 7.53 10.00 19.01
CA CYS A 119 6.35 9.79 19.83
C CYS A 119 6.45 10.38 21.25
N THR A 120 7.61 10.92 21.64
CA THR A 120 7.87 11.43 22.99
C THR A 120 6.81 12.41 23.50
N GLN A 121 6.32 13.32 22.65
CA GLN A 121 5.28 14.28 23.06
C GLN A 121 3.95 13.60 23.40
N TYR A 122 3.57 12.55 22.65
CA TYR A 122 2.36 11.79 22.94
C TYR A 122 2.50 10.97 24.22
N CYS A 123 3.63 10.29 24.38
CA CYS A 123 3.90 9.51 25.58
C CYS A 123 3.85 10.39 26.83
N ARG A 124 4.40 11.61 26.76
CA ARG A 124 4.34 12.57 27.85
C ARG A 124 2.90 12.99 28.16
N ALA A 125 2.12 13.37 27.16
CA ALA A 125 0.73 13.75 27.36
C ALA A 125 -0.10 12.61 27.98
N TYR A 126 0.12 11.37 27.55
CA TYR A 126 -0.54 10.20 28.15
C TYR A 126 -0.11 9.93 29.60
N ILE A 127 1.17 10.10 29.92
CA ILE A 127 1.65 9.93 31.30
C ILE A 127 1.05 11.00 32.22
N GLU A 128 0.97 12.25 31.76
CA GLU A 128 0.38 13.35 32.52
C GLU A 128 -1.11 13.08 32.81
N ASP A 129 -1.88 12.66 31.80
CA ASP A 129 -3.30 12.31 31.94
C ASP A 129 -3.52 11.11 32.88
N LEU A 130 -2.71 10.06 32.74
CA LEU A 130 -2.79 8.88 33.62
C LEU A 130 -2.39 9.20 35.06
N ALA A 131 -1.40 10.07 35.26
CA ALA A 131 -0.98 10.47 36.60
C ALA A 131 -2.09 11.24 37.34
N GLU A 132 -2.85 12.08 36.62
CA GLU A 132 -4.01 12.78 37.17
C GLU A 132 -5.10 11.79 37.60
N ALA A 133 -5.42 10.81 36.76
CA ALA A 133 -6.46 9.81 37.04
C ALA A 133 -6.14 8.90 38.26
N LEU A 134 -4.85 8.61 38.52
CA LEU A 134 -4.44 7.73 39.61
C LEU A 134 -4.70 8.33 41.01
N GLY A 135 -4.67 9.65 41.14
CA GLY A 135 -4.89 10.35 42.42
C GLY A 135 -6.33 10.25 42.94
N VAL A 136 -7.30 10.06 42.05
CA VAL A 136 -8.74 10.12 42.36
C VAL A 136 -9.15 9.05 43.38
N ALA A 137 -8.65 7.83 43.25
CA ALA A 137 -8.99 6.74 44.17
C ALA A 137 -8.49 7.02 45.60
N HIS A 138 -7.30 7.60 45.73
CA HIS A 138 -6.75 7.97 47.02
C HIS A 138 -7.55 9.11 47.65
N GLU A 139 -7.88 10.14 46.87
CA GLU A 139 -8.68 11.28 47.33
C GLU A 139 -10.06 10.85 47.84
N GLN A 140 -10.76 9.99 47.09
CA GLN A 140 -12.07 9.47 47.52
C GLN A 140 -11.96 8.60 48.77
N ASN A 141 -10.93 7.76 48.87
CA ASN A 141 -10.72 6.95 50.07
C ASN A 141 -10.44 7.81 51.30
N SER A 142 -9.58 8.83 51.18
CA SER A 142 -9.32 9.78 52.27
C SER A 142 -10.57 10.54 52.67
N ARG A 143 -11.40 10.95 51.71
CA ARG A 143 -12.68 11.59 52.00
C ARG A 143 -13.60 10.68 52.81
N ILE A 144 -13.83 9.45 52.35
CA ILE A 144 -14.73 8.48 53.01
C ILE A 144 -14.24 8.15 54.43
N LEU A 145 -12.93 7.90 54.58
CA LEU A 145 -12.34 7.55 55.88
C LEU A 145 -12.34 8.72 56.88
N ASN A 146 -12.34 9.96 56.38
CA ASN A 146 -12.46 11.14 57.24
C ASN A 146 -13.93 11.47 57.59
N GLU A 147 -14.88 11.14 56.71
CA GLU A 147 -16.32 11.38 56.93
C GLU A 147 -16.96 10.32 57.84
N HIS A 148 -16.45 9.08 57.84
CA HIS A 148 -17.00 7.98 58.64
C HIS A 148 -15.99 7.46 59.65
N ASP A 149 -16.30 7.58 60.93
CA ASP A 149 -15.52 6.93 61.98
C ASP A 149 -15.86 5.43 62.03
N LEU A 150 -14.85 4.57 61.96
CA LEU A 150 -15.03 3.12 61.98
C LEU A 150 -15.67 2.63 63.29
N SER A 151 -15.58 3.44 64.35
CA SER A 151 -16.22 3.18 65.63
C SER A 151 -17.75 3.18 65.57
N GLU A 152 -18.36 3.92 64.62
CA GLU A 152 -19.81 4.00 64.44
C GLU A 152 -20.39 2.75 63.74
N CYS A 153 -19.57 1.98 63.01
CA CYS A 153 -20.01 0.78 62.29
C CYS A 153 -19.82 -0.53 63.09
N LEU A 154 -19.08 -0.50 64.20
CA LEU A 154 -18.72 -1.69 65.00
C LEU A 154 -19.56 -1.87 66.27
N ASN A 155 -20.46 -0.93 66.58
CA ASN A 155 -21.49 -1.04 67.62
C ASN A 155 -22.82 -1.49 67.03
#